data_AF-H9FFV8-F1
#
_entry.id   AF-H9FFV8-F1
#
_cell.length_a   1.000
_cell.length_b   1.000
_cell.length_c   1.000
_cell.angle_alpha   90.00
_cell.angle_beta   90.00
_cell.angle_gamma   90.00
#
_symmetry.space_group_name_H-M   'P 1'
#
loop_
_entity.id
_entity.type
_entity.pdbx_description
1 polymer ?
#
loop_
_entity_poly.entity_id
_entity_poly.type
_entity_poly.pdbx_seq_one_letter_code
_entity_poly.pdbx_strand_id
1 'polypeptide(L)'
;NHPFGKEEAASQKQLFGFFCECLRRGEWELAQACVPQLQEGQGDIPKRVEDILQALVVCPNLLRCGQDINPQRLAWVWLLVLEKWLAREKKLLPVVFRRKLEFLLLSEDLQGDIPENILEELYETLTQGAVGPMPDGNPRRESCTPRLSSEAISVLWDLLRQSPQPAQALLELLLGEDDGTGFCHWPLQNALVDLIRKALRALQGPDSVPPGVVDAIYG
;
A
#
# COMPACT_ATOMS: atom_id res chain seq x y z
N ASN A 1 -34.43 -7.44 -37.62
CA ASN A 1 -34.55 -8.70 -36.83
C ASN A 1 -34.05 -8.47 -35.42
N HIS A 2 -34.95 -8.15 -34.47
CA HIS A 2 -34.63 -8.19 -33.04
C HIS A 2 -34.89 -9.62 -32.54
N PRO A 3 -33.89 -10.32 -31.99
CA PRO A 3 -34.13 -11.62 -31.37
C PRO A 3 -34.84 -11.38 -30.04
N PHE A 4 -36.18 -11.46 -30.06
CA PHE A 4 -37.00 -11.53 -28.86
C PHE A 4 -36.43 -12.60 -27.91
N GLY A 5 -36.26 -12.27 -26.62
CA GLY A 5 -35.67 -13.17 -25.62
C GLY A 5 -34.15 -13.08 -25.43
N LYS A 6 -33.43 -12.23 -26.20
CA LYS A 6 -32.01 -11.89 -25.93
C LYS A 6 -31.83 -10.44 -25.46
N GLU A 7 -32.92 -9.78 -25.09
CA GLU A 7 -32.94 -8.37 -24.71
C GLU A 7 -32.09 -8.10 -23.49
N GLU A 8 -32.16 -8.95 -22.46
CA GLU A 8 -31.36 -8.80 -21.25
C GLU A 8 -29.84 -8.87 -21.55
N ALA A 9 -29.40 -9.86 -22.33
CA ALA A 9 -28.01 -9.98 -22.75
C ALA A 9 -27.56 -8.82 -23.66
N ALA A 10 -28.45 -8.28 -24.49
CA ALA A 10 -28.17 -7.11 -25.31
C ALA A 10 -28.05 -5.84 -24.46
N SER A 11 -28.94 -5.65 -23.50
CA SER A 11 -28.92 -4.54 -22.54
C SER A 11 -27.68 -4.58 -21.66
N GLN A 12 -27.27 -5.75 -21.16
CA GLN A 12 -26.04 -5.91 -20.39
C GLN A 12 -24.79 -5.54 -21.21
N LYS A 13 -24.73 -5.93 -22.49
CA LYS A 13 -23.62 -5.53 -23.38
C LYS A 13 -23.60 -4.03 -23.63
N GLN A 14 -24.76 -3.40 -23.80
CA GLN A 14 -24.86 -1.95 -23.94
C GLN A 14 -24.43 -1.23 -22.66
N LEU A 15 -24.87 -1.72 -21.49
CA LEU A 15 -24.48 -1.18 -20.19
C LEU A 15 -22.96 -1.28 -19.99
N PHE A 16 -22.34 -2.40 -20.38
CA PHE A 16 -20.89 -2.56 -20.30
C PHE A 16 -20.17 -1.55 -21.22
N GLY A 17 -20.70 -1.34 -22.42
CA GLY A 17 -20.20 -0.31 -23.34
C GLY A 17 -20.31 1.10 -22.76
N PHE A 18 -21.44 1.41 -22.13
CA PHE A 18 -21.69 2.68 -21.45
C PHE A 18 -20.73 2.89 -20.27
N PHE A 19 -20.57 1.88 -19.42
CA PHE A 19 -19.58 1.88 -18.33
C PHE A 19 -18.17 2.21 -18.82
N CYS A 20 -17.70 1.55 -19.87
CA CYS A 20 -16.38 1.82 -20.45
C CYS A 20 -16.27 3.26 -21.01
N GLU A 21 -17.35 3.79 -21.59
CA GLU A 21 -17.37 5.15 -22.10
C GLU A 21 -17.33 6.18 -20.96
N CYS A 22 -18.09 5.96 -19.88
CA CYS A 22 -18.04 6.80 -18.68
C CYS A 22 -16.62 6.83 -18.10
N LEU A 23 -15.94 5.68 -17.99
CA LEU A 23 -14.54 5.63 -17.54
C LEU A 23 -13.60 6.42 -18.45
N ARG A 24 -13.77 6.35 -19.77
CA ARG A 24 -12.92 7.12 -20.72
C ARG A 24 -13.12 8.62 -20.60
N ARG A 25 -14.34 9.05 -20.24
CA ARG A 25 -14.72 10.46 -20.06
C ARG A 25 -14.43 10.99 -18.66
N GLY A 26 -14.08 10.13 -17.71
CA GLY A 26 -13.94 10.50 -16.30
C GLY A 26 -15.28 10.77 -15.60
N GLU A 27 -16.37 10.19 -16.12
CA GLU A 27 -17.71 10.25 -15.49
C GLU A 27 -17.80 9.15 -14.42
N TRP A 28 -17.06 9.33 -13.31
CA TRP A 28 -16.80 8.26 -12.33
C TRP A 28 -18.05 7.78 -11.61
N GLU A 29 -18.96 8.69 -11.24
CA GLU A 29 -20.21 8.36 -10.55
C GLU A 29 -21.16 7.54 -11.44
N LEU A 30 -21.23 7.88 -12.74
CA LEU A 30 -22.02 7.14 -13.71
C LEU A 30 -21.42 5.75 -13.97
N ALA A 31 -20.10 5.66 -14.08
CA ALA A 31 -19.41 4.38 -14.18
C ALA A 31 -19.69 3.51 -12.96
N GLN A 32 -19.59 4.07 -11.74
CA GLN A 32 -19.85 3.33 -10.50
C GLN A 32 -21.30 2.82 -10.41
N ALA A 33 -22.28 3.61 -10.85
CA ALA A 33 -23.69 3.21 -10.85
C ALA A 33 -23.98 1.98 -11.73
N CYS A 34 -23.15 1.72 -12.74
CA CYS A 34 -23.29 0.55 -13.62
C CYS A 34 -22.83 -0.76 -12.95
N VAL A 35 -21.92 -0.67 -11.96
CA VAL A 35 -21.21 -1.83 -11.41
C VAL A 35 -22.14 -2.91 -10.83
N PRO A 36 -23.16 -2.60 -10.00
CA PRO A 36 -24.03 -3.64 -9.42
C PRO A 36 -24.76 -4.47 -10.48
N GLN A 37 -25.22 -3.82 -11.55
CA GLN A 37 -25.93 -4.47 -12.66
C GLN A 37 -24.99 -5.29 -13.56
N LEU A 38 -23.75 -4.82 -13.75
CA LEU A 38 -22.74 -5.55 -14.52
C LEU A 38 -22.22 -6.79 -13.80
N GLN A 39 -22.30 -6.81 -12.47
CA GLN A 39 -21.95 -7.98 -11.66
C GLN A 39 -22.91 -9.15 -11.86
N GLU A 40 -24.18 -8.85 -12.13
CA GLU A 40 -25.22 -9.82 -12.47
C GLU A 40 -25.21 -10.19 -13.97
N GLY A 41 -24.22 -9.66 -14.70
CA GLY A 41 -24.01 -9.90 -16.11
C GLY A 41 -23.74 -11.38 -16.42
N GLN A 42 -24.09 -11.78 -17.65
CA GLN A 42 -23.80 -13.13 -18.15
C GLN A 42 -22.50 -13.16 -18.97
N GLY A 43 -21.88 -14.34 -19.05
CA GLY A 43 -20.70 -14.58 -19.87
C GLY A 43 -19.42 -13.99 -19.29
N ASP A 44 -18.63 -13.30 -20.11
CA ASP A 44 -17.33 -12.73 -19.77
C ASP A 44 -17.42 -11.34 -19.14
N ILE A 45 -18.59 -10.71 -19.13
CA ILE A 45 -18.77 -9.32 -18.66
C ILE A 45 -18.31 -9.14 -17.20
N PRO A 46 -18.77 -9.95 -16.21
CA PRO A 46 -18.35 -9.76 -14.82
C PRO A 46 -16.83 -9.83 -14.67
N LYS A 47 -16.20 -10.79 -15.35
CA LYS A 47 -14.75 -10.96 -15.26
C LYS A 47 -13.99 -9.75 -15.83
N ARG A 48 -14.46 -9.21 -16.95
CA ARG A 48 -13.87 -8.01 -17.56
C ARG A 48 -14.05 -6.77 -16.69
N VAL A 49 -15.20 -6.63 -16.02
CA VAL A 49 -15.40 -5.54 -15.06
C VAL A 49 -14.48 -5.70 -13.85
N GLU A 50 -14.35 -6.90 -13.29
CA GLU A 50 -13.39 -7.21 -12.22
C GLU A 50 -11.96 -6.78 -12.61
N ASP A 51 -11.50 -7.16 -13.81
CA ASP A 51 -10.16 -6.82 -14.30
C ASP A 51 -9.97 -5.30 -14.48
N ILE A 52 -11.02 -4.60 -14.93
CA ILE A 52 -11.02 -3.13 -15.02
C ILE A 52 -10.95 -2.50 -13.62
N LEU A 53 -11.78 -2.96 -12.68
CA LEU A 53 -11.77 -2.46 -11.29
C LEU A 53 -10.40 -2.66 -10.63
N GLN A 54 -9.77 -3.81 -10.84
CA GLN A 54 -8.39 -4.05 -10.39
C GLN A 54 -7.41 -3.07 -11.02
N ALA A 55 -7.48 -2.84 -12.34
CA ALA A 55 -6.60 -1.89 -13.01
C ALA A 55 -6.76 -0.45 -12.49
N LEU A 56 -7.99 -0.02 -12.17
CA LEU A 56 -8.27 1.30 -11.59
C LEU A 56 -7.61 1.48 -10.21
N VAL A 57 -7.51 0.40 -9.43
CA VAL A 57 -6.88 0.40 -8.10
C VAL A 57 -5.35 0.33 -8.19
N VAL A 58 -4.83 -0.52 -9.09
CA VAL A 58 -3.38 -0.79 -9.19
C VAL A 58 -2.61 0.36 -9.80
N CYS A 59 -3.23 1.13 -10.70
CA CYS A 59 -2.58 2.17 -11.48
C CYS A 59 -3.26 3.54 -11.31
N PRO A 60 -3.30 4.13 -10.10
CA PRO A 60 -3.96 5.41 -9.84
C PRO A 60 -3.43 6.53 -10.76
N ASN A 61 -2.11 6.55 -11.01
CA ASN A 61 -1.47 7.59 -11.84
C ASN A 61 -1.87 7.54 -13.32
N LEU A 62 -2.48 6.45 -13.79
CA LEU A 62 -2.97 6.33 -15.16
C LEU A 62 -4.44 6.77 -15.30
N LEU A 63 -5.11 7.10 -14.19
CA LEU A 63 -6.47 7.58 -14.20
C LEU A 63 -6.52 9.00 -14.78
N ARG A 64 -7.37 9.19 -15.79
CA ARG A 64 -7.61 10.49 -16.42
C ARG A 64 -8.49 11.36 -15.52
N CYS A 65 -7.92 11.87 -14.45
CA CYS A 65 -8.59 12.75 -13.52
C CYS A 65 -8.61 14.19 -14.04
N GLY A 66 -9.71 14.90 -13.82
CA GLY A 66 -9.73 16.36 -13.97
C GLY A 66 -8.83 17.03 -12.92
N GLN A 67 -8.57 18.33 -13.05
CA GLN A 67 -7.70 19.06 -12.13
C GLN A 67 -8.19 19.04 -10.67
N ASP A 68 -9.49 18.84 -10.46
CA ASP A 68 -10.13 18.81 -9.13
C ASP A 68 -10.14 17.43 -8.46
N ILE A 69 -9.74 16.37 -9.19
CA ILE A 69 -9.83 14.99 -8.72
C ILE A 69 -8.44 14.45 -8.48
N ASN A 70 -8.18 14.07 -7.23
CA ASN A 70 -6.97 13.38 -6.88
C ASN A 70 -7.04 11.90 -7.34
N PRO A 71 -6.07 11.43 -8.15
CA PRO A 71 -6.10 10.07 -8.71
C PRO A 71 -6.01 8.96 -7.65
N GLN A 72 -5.26 9.18 -6.56
CA GLN A 72 -5.09 8.18 -5.50
C GLN A 72 -6.37 8.06 -4.67
N ARG A 73 -7.01 9.19 -4.35
CA ARG A 73 -8.33 9.21 -3.68
C ARG A 73 -9.40 8.57 -4.55
N LEU A 74 -9.39 8.81 -5.85
CA LEU A 74 -10.30 8.14 -6.78
C LEU A 74 -10.07 6.63 -6.82
N ALA A 75 -8.81 6.20 -6.92
CA ALA A 75 -8.48 4.78 -6.83
C ALA A 75 -8.94 4.16 -5.49
N TRP A 76 -8.96 4.94 -4.40
CA TRP A 76 -9.47 4.47 -3.10
C TRP A 76 -10.97 4.22 -3.15
N VAL A 77 -11.73 5.11 -3.80
CA VAL A 77 -13.16 4.87 -4.06
C VAL A 77 -13.36 3.58 -4.86
N TRP A 78 -12.55 3.36 -5.90
CA TRP A 78 -12.61 2.12 -6.70
C TRP A 78 -12.17 0.87 -5.93
N LEU A 79 -11.24 1.00 -4.97
CA LEU A 79 -10.86 -0.07 -4.06
C LEU A 79 -12.07 -0.52 -3.24
N LEU A 80 -12.83 0.42 -2.66
CA LEU A 80 -14.05 0.11 -1.90
C LEU A 80 -15.13 -0.56 -2.77
N VAL A 81 -15.23 -0.15 -4.04
CA VAL A 81 -16.13 -0.80 -5.01
C VAL A 81 -15.66 -2.23 -5.31
N LEU A 82 -14.35 -2.44 -5.49
CA LEU A 82 -13.76 -3.74 -5.72
C LEU A 82 -13.90 -4.67 -4.50
N GLU A 83 -13.72 -4.18 -3.28
CA GLU A 83 -13.93 -4.95 -2.06
C GLU A 83 -15.38 -5.47 -1.97
N LYS A 84 -16.36 -4.60 -2.26
CA LYS A 84 -17.79 -5.01 -2.35
C LYS A 84 -18.03 -6.02 -3.46
N TRP A 85 -17.40 -5.82 -4.62
CA TRP A 85 -17.47 -6.75 -5.74
C TRP A 85 -16.99 -8.15 -5.32
N LEU A 86 -15.78 -8.24 -4.76
CA LEU A 86 -15.15 -9.50 -4.37
C LEU A 86 -15.87 -10.18 -3.20
N ALA A 87 -16.40 -9.41 -2.24
CA ALA A 87 -17.17 -9.95 -1.13
C ALA A 87 -18.40 -10.75 -1.60
N ARG A 88 -19.10 -10.27 -2.64
CA ARG A 88 -20.23 -10.99 -3.24
C ARG A 88 -19.80 -12.27 -3.95
N GLU A 89 -18.63 -12.28 -4.54
CA GLU A 89 -18.01 -13.45 -5.17
C GLU A 89 -17.28 -14.38 -4.19
N LYS A 90 -17.27 -14.04 -2.88
CA LYS A 90 -16.51 -14.75 -1.83
C LYS A 90 -15.01 -14.86 -2.14
N LYS A 91 -14.46 -13.87 -2.85
CA LYS A 91 -13.04 -13.73 -3.12
C LYS A 91 -12.41 -12.76 -2.12
N LEU A 92 -11.13 -12.97 -1.83
CA LEU A 92 -10.36 -12.05 -1.00
C LEU A 92 -9.57 -11.10 -1.89
N LEU A 93 -9.54 -9.82 -1.51
CA LEU A 93 -8.66 -8.85 -2.12
C LEU A 93 -7.23 -9.10 -1.63
N PRO A 94 -6.23 -9.14 -2.54
CA PRO A 94 -4.83 -9.12 -2.12
C PRO A 94 -4.53 -7.89 -1.25
N VAL A 95 -4.08 -8.13 -0.01
CA VAL A 95 -3.77 -7.09 1.01
C VAL A 95 -2.81 -6.02 0.45
N VAL A 96 -1.94 -6.43 -0.47
CA VAL A 96 -0.93 -5.59 -1.13
C VAL A 96 -1.56 -4.44 -1.91
N PHE A 97 -2.73 -4.63 -2.53
CA PHE A 97 -3.41 -3.54 -3.25
C PHE A 97 -3.84 -2.42 -2.31
N ARG A 98 -4.42 -2.79 -1.17
CA ARG A 98 -4.83 -1.84 -0.16
C ARG A 98 -3.62 -1.13 0.45
N ARG A 99 -2.58 -1.88 0.87
CA ARG A 99 -1.38 -1.30 1.44
C ARG A 99 -0.66 -0.33 0.50
N LYS A 100 -0.56 -0.67 -0.80
CA LYS A 100 0.01 0.24 -1.81
C LYS A 100 -0.73 1.55 -1.89
N LEU A 101 -2.05 1.51 -1.82
CA LEU A 101 -2.86 2.71 -1.94
C LEU A 101 -2.87 3.52 -0.65
N GLU A 102 -2.84 2.87 0.51
CA GLU A 102 -2.60 3.51 1.81
C GLU A 102 -1.25 4.25 1.81
N PHE A 103 -0.19 3.64 1.27
CA PHE A 103 1.11 4.29 1.12
C PHE A 103 1.04 5.53 0.26
N LEU A 104 0.40 5.42 -0.91
CA LEU A 104 0.27 6.54 -1.83
C LEU A 104 -0.48 7.70 -1.13
N LEU A 105 -1.62 7.43 -0.50
CA LEU A 105 -2.39 8.44 0.24
C LEU A 105 -1.58 9.09 1.37
N LEU A 106 -0.85 8.30 2.16
CA LEU A 106 0.02 8.83 3.21
C LEU A 106 1.17 9.66 2.65
N SER A 107 1.70 9.28 1.48
CA SER A 107 2.77 10.03 0.82
C SER A 107 2.31 11.39 0.31
N GLU A 108 1.00 11.58 0.03
CA GLU A 108 0.45 12.89 -0.37
C GLU A 108 0.65 13.96 0.71
N ASP A 109 0.39 13.58 1.96
CA ASP A 109 0.52 14.47 3.12
C ASP A 109 2.00 14.70 3.50
N LEU A 110 2.91 13.91 2.94
CA LEU A 110 4.36 13.96 3.15
C LEU A 110 5.12 14.58 1.96
N GLN A 111 4.41 15.05 0.92
CA GLN A 111 5.04 15.61 -0.28
C GLN A 111 5.89 16.84 0.08
N GLY A 112 7.21 16.70 -0.11
CA GLY A 112 8.22 17.72 0.21
C GLY A 112 9.25 17.27 1.27
N ASP A 113 8.90 16.28 2.10
CA ASP A 113 9.76 15.81 3.20
C ASP A 113 10.62 14.59 2.80
N ILE A 114 10.26 13.89 1.72
CA ILE A 114 10.93 12.66 1.25
C ILE A 114 11.39 12.84 -0.21
N PRO A 115 12.66 12.55 -0.53
CA PRO A 115 13.14 12.49 -1.92
C PRO A 115 12.44 11.39 -2.75
N GLU A 116 12.17 11.65 -4.03
CA GLU A 116 11.44 10.73 -4.92
C GLU A 116 12.06 9.32 -5.01
N ASN A 117 13.39 9.24 -5.08
CA ASN A 117 14.10 7.95 -5.12
C ASN A 117 13.87 7.12 -3.85
N ILE A 118 13.68 7.78 -2.70
CA ILE A 118 13.36 7.11 -1.43
C ILE A 118 11.89 6.71 -1.40
N LEU A 119 10.97 7.52 -1.94
CA LEU A 119 9.56 7.13 -2.08
C LEU A 119 9.41 5.88 -2.96
N GLU A 120 10.11 5.83 -4.09
CA GLU A 120 10.15 4.64 -4.96
C GLU A 120 10.69 3.42 -4.21
N GLU A 121 11.79 3.58 -3.48
CA GLU A 121 12.37 2.51 -2.66
C GLU A 121 11.35 1.97 -1.65
N LEU A 122 10.70 2.85 -0.88
CA LEU A 122 9.68 2.50 0.11
C LEU A 122 8.48 1.81 -0.54
N TYR A 123 7.99 2.31 -1.69
CA TYR A 123 6.90 1.70 -2.44
C TYR A 123 7.25 0.27 -2.91
N GLU A 124 8.48 0.07 -3.39
CA GLU A 124 8.96 -1.25 -3.82
C GLU A 124 9.07 -2.22 -2.66
N THR A 125 9.48 -1.77 -1.46
CA THR A 125 9.54 -2.66 -0.28
C THR A 125 8.16 -3.24 0.10
N LEU A 126 7.08 -2.49 -0.11
CA LEU A 126 5.70 -2.96 0.11
C LEU A 126 5.28 -4.05 -0.90
N THR A 127 5.85 -4.04 -2.11
CA THR A 127 5.51 -5.03 -3.16
C THR A 127 6.13 -6.41 -2.89
N GLN A 128 7.30 -6.44 -2.25
CA GLN A 128 8.11 -7.66 -2.11
C GLN A 128 7.59 -8.60 -1.01
N GLY A 129 6.84 -8.08 -0.03
CA GLY A 129 6.17 -8.90 1.00
C GLY A 129 5.00 -9.76 0.50
N ALA A 130 4.61 -9.61 -0.77
CA ALA A 130 3.43 -10.23 -1.39
C ALA A 130 3.63 -11.66 -1.91
N VAL A 131 4.87 -12.11 -2.10
CA VAL A 131 5.16 -13.36 -2.81
C VAL A 131 5.14 -14.53 -1.83
N GLY A 132 4.01 -15.24 -1.77
CA GLY A 132 3.93 -16.54 -1.09
C GLY A 132 4.93 -17.55 -1.69
N PRO A 133 5.32 -18.61 -0.94
CA PRO A 133 6.22 -19.63 -1.44
C PRO A 133 5.57 -20.37 -2.63
N MET A 134 6.19 -20.31 -3.80
CA MET A 134 5.83 -21.19 -4.90
C MET A 134 6.12 -22.65 -4.53
N PRO A 135 5.30 -23.63 -4.95
CA PRO A 135 5.44 -25.04 -4.56
C PRO A 135 6.46 -25.78 -5.42
N ASP A 136 7.51 -25.11 -5.90
CA ASP A 136 8.61 -25.76 -6.62
C ASP A 136 9.85 -25.83 -5.72
N GLY A 137 10.23 -27.07 -5.40
CA GLY A 137 11.15 -27.45 -4.34
C GLY A 137 12.61 -27.14 -4.62
N ASN A 138 12.95 -25.85 -4.77
CA ASN A 138 14.35 -25.40 -4.76
C ASN A 138 14.62 -24.47 -3.56
N PRO A 139 15.37 -24.92 -2.53
CA PRO A 139 15.71 -24.10 -1.37
C PRO A 139 16.93 -23.25 -1.71
N ARG A 140 16.83 -22.38 -2.73
CA ARG A 140 17.80 -21.32 -3.00
C ARG A 140 17.10 -20.10 -3.58
N ARG A 141 16.11 -19.59 -2.86
CA ARG A 141 15.69 -18.20 -2.99
C ARG A 141 16.39 -17.49 -1.83
N GLU A 142 17.57 -16.95 -2.10
CA GLU A 142 18.24 -16.03 -1.19
C GLU A 142 17.19 -15.03 -0.73
N SER A 143 17.00 -15.01 0.58
CA SER A 143 16.09 -14.17 1.33
C SER A 143 16.16 -12.73 0.85
N CYS A 144 15.30 -12.37 -0.11
CA CYS A 144 15.12 -11.00 -0.54
C CYS A 144 14.34 -10.30 0.57
N THR A 145 15.03 -9.98 1.66
CA THR A 145 14.60 -8.94 2.57
C THR A 145 14.88 -7.63 1.84
N PRO A 146 13.87 -6.82 1.49
CA PRO A 146 14.12 -5.48 1.01
C PRO A 146 14.81 -4.74 2.15
N ARG A 147 16.12 -4.57 2.04
CA ARG A 147 16.88 -3.82 3.02
C ARG A 147 16.84 -2.37 2.57
N LEU A 148 16.07 -1.56 3.29
CA LEU A 148 16.08 -0.11 3.08
C LEU A 148 17.52 0.40 3.16
N SER A 149 17.85 1.32 2.26
CA SER A 149 19.10 2.02 2.19
C SER A 149 19.34 2.79 3.48
N SER A 150 20.61 3.03 3.82
CA SER A 150 20.94 3.87 4.98
C SER A 150 20.39 5.28 4.85
N GLU A 151 20.22 5.76 3.61
CA GLU A 151 19.60 7.05 3.29
C GLU A 151 18.11 7.03 3.61
N ALA A 152 17.35 6.03 3.13
CA ALA A 152 15.93 5.86 3.45
C ALA A 152 15.69 5.77 4.96
N ILE A 153 16.53 5.02 5.67
CA ILE A 153 16.47 4.88 7.13
C ILE A 153 16.73 6.22 7.84
N SER A 154 17.64 7.05 7.31
CA SER A 154 17.92 8.38 7.87
C SER A 154 16.76 9.35 7.61
N VAL A 155 16.17 9.32 6.40
CA VAL A 155 14.99 10.12 6.05
C VAL A 155 13.80 9.74 6.94
N LEU A 156 13.53 8.45 7.14
CA LEU A 156 12.47 7.99 8.05
C LEU A 156 12.71 8.48 9.49
N TRP A 157 13.96 8.52 9.93
CA TRP A 157 14.30 9.05 11.25
C TRP A 157 14.06 10.55 11.36
N ASP A 158 14.44 11.32 10.35
CA ASP A 158 14.19 12.76 10.31
C ASP A 158 12.69 13.06 10.24
N LEU A 159 11.93 12.26 9.51
CA LEU A 159 10.48 12.35 9.39
C LEU A 159 9.79 12.02 10.72
N LEU A 160 10.26 11.01 11.46
CA LEU A 160 9.79 10.74 12.83
C LEU A 160 9.97 11.93 13.78
N ARG A 161 11.02 12.73 13.58
CA ARG A 161 11.28 13.91 14.41
C ARG A 161 10.41 15.11 14.02
N GLN A 162 10.11 15.25 12.73
CA GLN A 162 9.39 16.40 12.17
C GLN A 162 7.87 16.18 12.19
N SER A 163 7.42 15.00 11.76
CA SER A 163 6.02 14.61 11.59
C SER A 163 5.78 13.19 12.15
N PRO A 164 5.80 13.02 13.49
CA PRO A 164 5.80 11.71 14.15
C PRO A 164 4.58 10.84 13.82
N GLN A 165 3.40 11.45 13.66
CA GLN A 165 2.17 10.70 13.37
C GLN A 165 2.17 10.10 11.94
N PRO A 166 2.37 10.87 10.86
CA PRO A 166 2.56 10.32 9.52
C PRO A 166 3.72 9.33 9.41
N ALA A 167 4.86 9.63 10.06
CA ALA A 167 6.01 8.74 10.09
C ALA A 167 5.67 7.38 10.69
N GLN A 168 4.92 7.38 11.80
CA GLN A 168 4.52 6.17 12.47
C GLN A 168 3.55 5.35 11.60
N ALA A 169 2.56 6.00 10.97
CA ALA A 169 1.64 5.31 10.06
C ALA A 169 2.37 4.67 8.87
N LEU A 170 3.37 5.37 8.31
CA LEU A 170 4.21 4.84 7.25
C LEU A 170 5.05 3.64 7.72
N LEU A 171 5.62 3.69 8.92
CA LEU A 171 6.37 2.56 9.49
C LEU A 171 5.48 1.35 9.78
N GLU A 172 4.29 1.55 10.34
CA GLU A 172 3.32 0.47 10.56
C GLU A 172 2.94 -0.20 9.24
N LEU A 173 2.77 0.58 8.18
CA LEU A 173 2.48 0.07 6.84
C LEU A 173 3.63 -0.77 6.24
N LEU A 174 4.88 -0.31 6.43
CA LEU A 174 6.09 -1.00 5.96
C LEU A 174 6.40 -2.28 6.75
N LEU A 175 6.08 -2.29 8.05
CA LEU A 175 6.29 -3.42 8.94
C LEU A 175 5.19 -4.49 8.82
N GLY A 176 4.00 -4.10 8.34
CA GLY A 176 2.86 -4.99 8.16
C GLY A 176 2.26 -5.51 9.47
N GLU A 177 1.09 -6.14 9.40
CA GLU A 177 0.56 -6.93 10.51
C GLU A 177 1.44 -8.17 10.73
N ASP A 178 1.90 -8.32 11.97
CA ASP A 178 2.75 -9.43 12.41
C ASP A 178 1.89 -10.70 12.56
N ASP A 179 1.78 -11.48 11.48
CA ASP A 179 1.14 -12.80 11.51
C ASP A 179 2.03 -13.87 12.21
N GLY A 180 3.03 -13.45 13.00
CA GLY A 180 3.88 -14.30 13.83
C GLY A 180 4.85 -15.21 13.06
N THR A 181 4.92 -15.10 11.73
CA THR A 181 5.72 -15.99 10.87
C THR A 181 6.63 -15.26 9.86
N GLY A 182 6.61 -13.92 9.82
CA GLY A 182 7.36 -13.14 8.84
C GLY A 182 8.69 -12.59 9.36
N PHE A 183 9.80 -13.31 9.16
CA PHE A 183 11.17 -12.78 9.39
C PHE A 183 11.54 -11.60 8.46
N CYS A 184 10.66 -11.19 7.54
CA CYS A 184 10.93 -10.22 6.50
C CYS A 184 11.18 -8.78 7.01
N HIS A 185 10.67 -8.42 8.19
CA HIS A 185 10.74 -7.05 8.73
C HIS A 185 11.80 -6.86 9.82
N TRP A 186 12.45 -7.94 10.26
CA TRP A 186 13.50 -7.93 11.28
C TRP A 186 14.66 -6.96 10.98
N PRO A 187 15.14 -6.81 9.73
CA PRO A 187 16.24 -5.88 9.44
C PRO A 187 15.88 -4.40 9.66
N LEU A 188 14.65 -3.99 9.29
CA LEU A 188 14.17 -2.63 9.48
C LEU A 188 13.97 -2.31 10.97
N GLN A 189 13.33 -3.22 11.70
CA GLN A 189 13.14 -3.08 13.14
C GLN A 189 14.48 -2.91 13.87
N ASN A 190 15.48 -3.74 13.54
CA ASN A 190 16.81 -3.61 14.15
C ASN A 190 17.51 -2.29 13.78
N ALA A 191 17.40 -1.84 12.53
CA ALA A 191 17.99 -0.58 12.11
C ALA A 191 17.38 0.62 12.88
N LEU A 192 16.06 0.63 13.06
CA LEU A 192 15.37 1.65 13.85
C LEU A 192 15.76 1.58 15.33
N VAL A 193 15.79 0.38 15.91
CA VAL A 193 16.20 0.20 17.31
C VAL A 193 17.66 0.64 17.51
N ASP A 194 18.55 0.35 16.57
CA ASP A 194 19.95 0.81 16.63
C ASP A 194 20.06 2.34 16.54
N LEU A 195 19.24 2.99 15.73
CA LEU A 195 19.15 4.45 15.69
C LEU A 195 18.67 5.02 17.02
N ILE A 196 17.61 4.44 17.62
CA ILE A 196 17.11 4.85 18.93
C ILE A 196 18.20 4.70 19.99
N ARG A 197 18.90 3.56 20.03
CA ARG A 197 20.02 3.34 20.96
C ARG A 197 21.14 4.36 20.77
N LYS A 198 21.50 4.70 19.52
CA LYS A 198 22.51 5.72 19.23
C LYS A 198 22.06 7.10 19.71
N ALA A 199 20.81 7.47 19.45
CA ALA A 199 20.25 8.74 19.91
C ALA A 199 20.22 8.84 21.45
N LEU A 200 19.80 7.77 22.14
CA LEU A 200 19.81 7.70 23.60
C LEU A 200 21.24 7.80 24.17
N ARG A 201 22.23 7.15 23.56
CA ARG A 201 23.65 7.28 23.96
C ARG A 201 24.18 8.70 23.74
N ALA A 202 23.80 9.35 22.64
CA ALA A 202 24.19 10.73 22.38
C ALA A 202 23.59 11.71 23.42
N LEU A 203 22.39 11.42 23.93
CA LEU A 203 21.75 12.19 25.01
C LEU A 203 22.36 11.92 26.39
N GLN A 204 22.96 10.75 26.62
CA GLN A 204 23.58 10.40 27.90
C GLN A 204 24.90 11.12 28.17
N GLY A 205 25.51 11.77 27.16
CA GLY A 205 26.75 12.54 27.30
C GLY A 205 27.97 11.70 27.72
N PRO A 206 29.21 12.22 27.59
CA PRO A 206 30.41 11.52 28.04
C PRO A 206 30.58 11.46 29.58
N ASP A 207 29.67 12.06 30.37
CA ASP A 207 29.82 12.23 31.81
C ASP A 207 29.02 11.24 32.66
N SER A 208 28.88 9.99 32.23
CA SER A 208 28.62 8.92 33.20
C SER A 208 29.93 8.56 33.92
N VAL A 209 30.42 9.48 34.75
CA VAL A 209 31.49 9.21 35.73
C VAL A 209 31.03 8.03 36.59
N PRO A 210 31.79 6.92 36.70
CA PRO A 210 31.44 5.85 37.64
C PRO A 210 31.46 6.43 39.06
N PRO A 211 30.57 6.01 39.98
CA PRO A 211 30.67 6.45 41.37
C PRO A 211 32.03 6.04 41.91
N GLY A 212 32.90 7.05 42.10
CA GLY A 212 34.24 6.89 42.62
C GLY A 212 34.18 6.21 43.97
N VAL A 213 35.07 5.23 44.14
CA VAL A 213 35.41 4.59 45.41
C VAL A 213 35.56 5.68 46.47
N VAL A 214 34.63 5.69 47.44
CA VAL A 214 34.73 6.53 48.62
C VAL A 214 35.86 5.95 49.46
N ASP A 215 37.02 6.61 49.44
CA ASP A 215 38.12 6.31 50.35
C ASP A 215 37.64 6.48 51.79
N ALA A 216 37.70 5.38 52.55
CA ALA A 216 37.49 5.38 53.98
C ALA A 216 38.69 6.08 54.66
N ILE A 217 38.49 7.32 55.10
CA ILE A 217 39.42 7.98 56.01
C ILE A 217 39.09 7.54 57.44
N TYR A 218 39.94 6.68 58.00
CA TYR A 218 40.09 6.54 59.44
C TYR A 218 40.94 7.71 59.95
N GLY A 219 40.40 8.47 60.90
CA GLY A 219 41.08 9.51 61.67
C GLY A 219 40.29 9.82 62.93
#